data_AF-A0A2N2K6C4-F1
#
_entry.id   AF-A0A2N2K6C4-F1
#
_cell.length_a   1.000
_cell.length_b   1.000
_cell.length_c   1.000
_cell.angle_alpha   90.00
_cell.angle_beta   90.00
_cell.angle_gamma   90.00
#
_symmetry.space_group_name_H-M   'P 1'
#
loop_
_entity.id
_entity.type
_entity.pdbx_description
1 polymer ?
#
loop_
_entity_poly.entity_id
_entity_poly.type
_entity_poly.pdbx_seq_one_letter_code
_entity_poly.pdbx_strand_id
1 'polypeptide(L)'
;MILFAAMLLGACSSTSTLSTRASQIRLISALQAHEIESKCEFLGSVTGTHPYNSCCLFGFTLYGSYWNYNDYALNHLLDNAAELGASHVFVNLGNGLEMRGESYLCAKCVDSYGNPDQDYCLDPEGKPEVDFCVDNEGNRIGAANCQGADGDTPEKCKANRGKWIPSILQAQCEARGYAWVNKSGDLETCVSRGGEWRSRAKDQISCESKGGDWIVDEDALRSTLSPAKGQEERGSEPAQRRRAIPQPQ
;
A
#
# COMPACT_ATOMS: atom_id res chain seq x y z
N MET A 1 -14.23 -14.24 63.76
CA MET A 1 -14.15 -13.05 62.90
C MET A 1 -12.85 -13.10 62.13
N ILE A 2 -12.84 -12.61 60.88
CA ILE A 2 -11.71 -12.59 59.92
C ILE A 2 -11.56 -13.88 59.10
N LEU A 3 -12.50 -14.13 58.18
CA LEU A 3 -12.26 -15.01 57.02
C LEU A 3 -13.35 -14.82 55.95
N PHE A 4 -13.65 -13.58 55.53
CA PHE A 4 -14.64 -13.33 54.47
C PHE A 4 -14.42 -12.02 53.67
N ALA A 5 -13.20 -11.46 53.66
CA ALA A 5 -12.97 -10.14 53.05
C ALA A 5 -11.84 -10.10 51.99
N ALA A 6 -11.37 -11.25 51.49
CA ALA A 6 -10.23 -11.32 50.56
C ALA A 6 -10.54 -11.98 49.21
N MET A 7 -11.81 -11.93 48.75
CA MET A 7 -12.23 -12.50 47.46
C MET A 7 -12.94 -11.50 46.52
N LEU A 8 -12.68 -10.20 46.65
CA LEU A 8 -13.41 -9.18 45.87
C LEU A 8 -12.53 -8.10 45.19
N LEU A 9 -11.26 -8.38 44.87
CA LEU A 9 -10.39 -7.39 44.19
C LEU A 9 -9.65 -7.90 42.94
N GLY A 10 -10.06 -9.04 42.36
CA GLY A 10 -9.43 -9.61 41.16
C GLY A 10 -10.16 -9.36 39.83
N ALA A 11 -11.26 -8.60 39.81
CA ALA A 11 -12.11 -8.46 38.63
C ALA A 11 -12.17 -7.01 38.12
N CYS A 12 -11.01 -6.47 37.73
CA CYS A 12 -10.91 -5.25 36.93
C CYS A 12 -9.88 -5.48 35.81
N SER A 13 -10.15 -6.39 34.89
CA SER A 13 -9.48 -6.46 33.59
C SER A 13 -10.40 -7.09 32.55
N SER A 14 -11.56 -6.46 32.35
CA SER A 14 -12.46 -6.76 31.23
C SER A 14 -12.46 -5.55 30.29
N THR A 15 -11.27 -5.07 29.94
CA THR A 15 -11.10 -4.22 28.76
C THR A 15 -10.75 -5.18 27.65
N SER A 16 -11.66 -5.37 26.70
CA SER A 16 -11.49 -6.26 25.56
C SER A 16 -10.19 -5.95 24.83
N THR A 17 -9.15 -6.72 25.10
CA THR A 17 -7.85 -6.56 24.45
C THR A 17 -7.93 -7.27 23.10
N LEU A 18 -7.67 -6.53 22.02
CA LEU A 18 -7.41 -7.13 20.71
C LEU A 18 -6.29 -8.16 20.82
N SER A 19 -6.38 -9.23 20.03
CA SER A 19 -5.30 -10.21 19.94
C SER A 19 -4.03 -9.51 19.41
N THR A 20 -2.85 -10.10 19.66
CA THR A 20 -1.58 -9.57 19.13
C THR A 20 -1.60 -9.48 17.60
N ARG A 21 -2.31 -10.39 16.92
CA ARG A 21 -2.46 -10.37 15.46
C ARG A 21 -3.43 -9.30 15.03
N ALA A 22 -4.60 -9.24 15.67
CA ALA A 22 -5.60 -8.22 15.43
C ALA A 22 -5.09 -6.79 15.69
N SER A 23 -4.17 -6.60 16.63
CA SER A 23 -3.60 -5.29 16.95
C SER A 23 -2.72 -4.70 15.84
N GLN A 24 -2.29 -5.52 14.88
CA GLN A 24 -1.49 -5.08 13.73
C GLN A 24 -2.36 -4.65 12.55
N ILE A 25 -3.67 -4.91 12.61
CA ILE A 25 -4.62 -4.62 11.54
C ILE A 25 -5.29 -3.29 11.80
N ARG A 26 -5.24 -2.38 10.82
CA ARG A 26 -5.88 -1.07 10.90
C ARG A 26 -7.30 -1.13 10.34
N LEU A 27 -8.26 -0.70 11.15
CA LEU A 27 -9.62 -0.49 10.70
C LEU A 27 -9.70 0.80 9.89
N ILE A 28 -10.36 0.74 8.74
CA ILE A 28 -10.53 1.88 7.86
C ILE A 28 -12.00 2.28 7.77
N SER A 29 -12.25 3.58 7.66
CA SER A 29 -13.60 4.09 7.50
C SER A 29 -14.10 3.93 6.05
N ALA A 30 -15.41 4.05 5.85
CA ALA A 30 -16.00 4.03 4.50
C ALA A 30 -15.44 5.10 3.56
N LEU A 31 -15.03 6.27 4.10
CA LEU A 31 -14.39 7.33 3.31
C LEU A 31 -12.98 6.94 2.83
N GLN A 32 -12.29 6.10 3.61
CA GLN A 32 -10.94 5.64 3.33
C GLN A 32 -10.91 4.36 2.49
N ALA A 33 -11.99 3.57 2.52
CA ALA A 33 -12.13 2.34 1.73
C ALA A 33 -11.89 2.60 0.24
N HIS A 34 -12.52 3.65 -0.31
CA HIS A 34 -12.36 3.99 -1.72
C HIS A 34 -10.92 4.40 -2.10
N GLU A 35 -10.20 5.05 -1.19
CA GLU A 35 -8.80 5.41 -1.41
C GLU A 35 -7.91 4.15 -1.38
N ILE A 36 -8.18 3.23 -0.45
CA ILE A 36 -7.43 1.98 -0.30
C ILE A 36 -7.66 1.01 -1.46
N GLU A 37 -8.87 0.93 -2.01
CA GLU A 37 -9.16 0.13 -3.20
C GLU A 37 -8.24 0.49 -4.38
N SER A 38 -7.85 1.77 -4.49
CA SER A 38 -6.96 2.23 -5.57
C SER A 38 -5.47 2.05 -5.29
N LYS A 39 -5.08 1.95 -4.02
CA LYS A 39 -3.67 1.96 -3.59
C LYS A 39 -3.15 0.61 -3.09
N CYS A 40 -4.03 -0.26 -2.64
CA CYS A 40 -3.69 -1.48 -1.93
C CYS A 40 -4.30 -2.70 -2.62
N GLU A 41 -3.71 -3.86 -2.37
CA GLU A 41 -4.20 -5.12 -2.93
C GLU A 41 -5.37 -5.67 -2.11
N PHE A 42 -6.47 -5.99 -2.78
CA PHE A 42 -7.60 -6.68 -2.17
C PHE A 42 -7.26 -8.17 -1.98
N LEU A 43 -7.30 -8.64 -0.74
CA LEU A 43 -6.97 -10.03 -0.40
C LEU A 43 -8.22 -10.92 -0.33
N GLY A 44 -9.35 -10.37 0.09
CA GLY A 44 -10.60 -11.12 0.17
C GLY A 44 -11.62 -10.55 1.16
N SER A 45 -12.78 -11.20 1.22
CA SER A 45 -13.78 -10.91 2.24
C SER A 45 -13.52 -11.74 3.49
N VAL A 46 -13.62 -11.10 4.66
CA VAL A 46 -13.41 -11.72 5.97
C VAL A 46 -14.68 -11.63 6.82
N THR A 47 -14.87 -12.62 7.70
CA THR A 47 -16.01 -12.66 8.60
C THR A 47 -15.58 -12.91 10.04
N GLY A 48 -16.23 -12.24 10.98
CA GLY A 48 -16.05 -12.42 12.41
C GLY A 48 -17.33 -12.89 13.06
N THR A 49 -17.26 -13.87 13.95
CA THR A 49 -18.43 -14.37 14.68
C THR A 49 -18.16 -14.43 16.16
N HIS A 50 -19.15 -14.03 16.95
CA HIS A 50 -19.12 -14.19 18.39
C HIS A 50 -19.29 -15.68 18.77
N PRO A 51 -18.46 -16.25 19.66
CA PRO A 51 -18.51 -17.68 19.99
C PRO A 51 -19.84 -18.13 20.63
N TYR A 52 -20.62 -17.19 21.17
CA TYR A 52 -21.94 -17.46 21.76
C TYR A 52 -23.12 -17.31 20.77
N ASN A 53 -22.89 -17.27 19.46
CA ASN A 53 -23.93 -17.22 18.44
C ASN A 53 -24.89 -18.43 18.46
N SER A 54 -24.56 -19.52 19.17
CA SER A 54 -25.37 -20.74 19.24
C SER A 54 -25.96 -21.10 20.61
N CYS A 55 -25.71 -20.34 21.68
CA CYS A 55 -26.19 -20.73 23.02
C CYS A 55 -27.56 -20.10 23.34
N CYS A 56 -28.60 -20.88 23.04
CA CYS A 56 -30.02 -20.77 23.35
C CYS A 56 -30.43 -19.75 24.45
N LEU A 57 -31.29 -18.79 24.08
CA LEU A 57 -32.39 -18.16 24.86
C LEU A 57 -32.12 -17.54 26.25
N PHE A 58 -30.97 -17.75 26.90
CA PHE A 58 -30.71 -17.31 28.27
C PHE A 58 -29.73 -16.12 28.37
N GLY A 59 -28.95 -15.86 27.32
CA GLY A 59 -27.99 -14.75 27.30
C GLY A 59 -28.58 -13.39 26.92
N PHE A 60 -29.72 -13.37 26.20
CA PHE A 60 -30.31 -12.13 25.68
C PHE A 60 -30.96 -11.25 26.76
N THR A 61 -31.27 -11.79 27.94
CA THR A 61 -32.12 -11.12 28.95
C THR A 61 -31.44 -10.85 30.29
N LEU A 62 -30.33 -11.53 30.64
CA LEU A 62 -29.76 -11.47 32.00
C LEU A 62 -28.43 -10.72 32.12
N TYR A 63 -27.64 -10.65 31.05
CA TYR A 63 -26.34 -9.96 31.06
C TYR A 63 -26.34 -8.86 30.01
N GLY A 64 -27.11 -7.82 30.29
CA GLY A 64 -27.15 -6.60 29.52
C GLY A 64 -25.75 -5.99 29.38
N SER A 65 -25.12 -6.23 28.25
CA SER A 65 -24.20 -5.28 27.65
C SER A 65 -24.16 -5.53 26.15
N TYR A 66 -25.13 -4.93 25.45
CA TYR A 66 -25.14 -4.75 23.98
C TYR A 66 -23.79 -4.25 23.43
N TRP A 67 -22.95 -3.67 24.31
CA TRP A 67 -21.66 -3.06 24.04
C TRP A 67 -20.43 -4.00 24.11
N ASN A 68 -20.52 -5.23 24.67
CA ASN A 68 -19.38 -6.15 24.77
C ASN A 68 -19.29 -7.21 23.65
N TYR A 69 -20.34 -7.38 22.84
CA TYR A 69 -20.36 -8.40 21.78
C TYR A 69 -19.49 -8.02 20.58
N ASN A 70 -19.40 -6.72 20.30
CA ASN A 70 -18.63 -6.20 19.18
C ASN A 70 -17.16 -6.59 19.24
N ASP A 71 -16.58 -6.67 20.44
CA ASP A 71 -15.14 -6.86 20.57
C ASP A 71 -14.69 -8.27 20.18
N TYR A 72 -15.48 -9.32 20.48
CA TYR A 72 -15.14 -10.69 20.08
C TYR A 72 -15.33 -10.92 18.58
N ALA A 73 -16.44 -10.47 18.02
CA ALA A 73 -16.69 -10.62 16.59
C ALA A 73 -15.67 -9.81 15.78
N LEU A 74 -15.32 -8.59 16.24
CA LEU A 74 -14.29 -7.77 15.64
C LEU A 74 -12.90 -8.41 15.76
N ASN A 75 -12.53 -8.91 16.94
CA ASN A 75 -11.24 -9.56 17.14
C ASN A 75 -11.10 -10.79 16.23
N HIS A 76 -12.15 -11.62 16.14
CA HIS A 76 -12.17 -12.76 15.22
C HIS A 76 -12.09 -12.35 13.74
N LEU A 77 -12.76 -11.26 13.36
CA LEU A 77 -12.67 -10.72 12.00
C LEU A 77 -11.24 -10.27 11.68
N LEU A 78 -10.59 -9.55 12.61
CA LEU A 78 -9.23 -9.04 12.44
C LEU A 78 -8.20 -10.16 12.46
N ASP A 79 -8.40 -11.20 13.27
CA ASP A 79 -7.56 -12.41 13.23
C ASP A 79 -7.63 -13.10 11.87
N ASN A 80 -8.83 -13.29 11.32
CA ASN A 80 -9.01 -13.86 9.99
C ASN A 80 -8.38 -12.99 8.90
N ALA A 81 -8.41 -11.66 9.04
CA ALA A 81 -7.73 -10.76 8.13
C ALA A 81 -6.21 -10.87 8.24
N ALA A 82 -5.67 -10.95 9.47
CA ALA A 82 -4.25 -11.14 9.70
C ALA A 82 -3.74 -12.49 9.15
N GLU A 83 -4.57 -13.54 9.19
CA GLU A 83 -4.25 -14.83 8.56
C GLU A 83 -4.10 -14.75 7.04
N LEU A 84 -4.81 -13.81 6.41
CA LEU A 84 -4.64 -13.51 4.98
C LEU A 84 -3.44 -12.60 4.71
N GLY A 85 -2.74 -12.12 5.74
CA GLY A 85 -1.64 -11.16 5.61
C GLY A 85 -2.12 -9.73 5.39
N ALA A 86 -3.35 -9.40 5.80
CA ALA A 86 -3.87 -8.05 5.66
C ALA A 86 -3.11 -7.05 6.53
N SER A 87 -3.16 -5.79 6.12
CA SER A 87 -2.71 -4.63 6.90
C SER A 87 -3.89 -3.75 7.30
N HIS A 88 -4.93 -3.71 6.45
CA HIS A 88 -6.10 -2.87 6.61
C HIS A 88 -7.38 -3.69 6.42
N VAL A 89 -8.43 -3.32 7.13
CA VAL A 89 -9.74 -3.95 7.04
C VAL A 89 -10.84 -2.91 7.03
N PHE A 90 -11.69 -2.96 6.00
CA PHE A 90 -12.95 -2.22 5.98
C PHE A 90 -14.07 -3.13 6.47
N VAL A 91 -14.85 -2.69 7.46
CA VAL A 91 -16.00 -3.45 7.97
C VAL A 91 -17.27 -2.93 7.31
N ASN A 92 -17.86 -3.75 6.43
CA ASN A 92 -19.00 -3.38 5.60
C ASN A 92 -20.32 -3.53 6.34
N LEU A 93 -20.44 -4.58 7.16
CA LEU A 93 -21.67 -4.96 7.83
C LEU A 93 -21.36 -5.61 9.18
N GLY A 94 -22.10 -5.23 10.22
CA GLY A 94 -21.99 -5.89 11.51
C GLY A 94 -23.20 -5.66 12.41
N ASN A 95 -23.57 -6.67 13.19
CA ASN A 95 -24.61 -6.58 14.22
C ASN A 95 -24.11 -6.97 15.62
N GLY A 96 -22.79 -7.02 15.79
CA GLY A 96 -22.09 -7.40 17.03
C GLY A 96 -21.98 -8.90 17.27
N LEU A 97 -22.85 -9.73 16.70
CA LEU A 97 -22.73 -11.19 16.73
C LEU A 97 -22.00 -11.74 15.51
N GLU A 98 -22.21 -11.09 14.37
CA GLU A 98 -21.53 -11.35 13.11
C GLU A 98 -21.05 -10.03 12.52
N MET A 99 -19.83 -10.03 12.00
CA MET A 99 -19.24 -8.94 11.24
C MET A 99 -18.71 -9.47 9.92
N ARG A 100 -18.79 -8.64 8.88
CA ARG A 100 -18.25 -8.92 7.54
C ARG A 100 -17.47 -7.70 7.08
N GLY A 101 -16.33 -7.96 6.46
CA GLY A 101 -15.45 -6.92 5.97
C GLY A 101 -14.61 -7.38 4.79
N GLU A 102 -13.78 -6.47 4.33
CA GLU A 102 -12.85 -6.62 3.22
C GLU A 102 -11.44 -6.38 3.75
N SER A 103 -10.53 -7.27 3.38
CA SER A 103 -9.13 -7.22 3.81
C SER A 103 -8.22 -6.73 2.69
N TYR A 104 -7.29 -5.85 3.06
CA TYR A 104 -6.39 -5.16 2.13
C TYR A 104 -4.95 -5.22 2.61
N LEU A 105 -4.03 -5.44 1.68
CA LEU A 105 -2.59 -5.33 1.90
C LEU A 105 -2.06 -4.05 1.24
N CYS A 106 -1.73 -3.08 2.09
CA CYS A 106 -1.05 -1.86 1.73
C CYS A 106 0.43 -2.06 2.00
N ALA A 107 1.13 -2.65 1.03
CA ALA A 107 2.56 -2.81 1.11
C ALA A 107 3.19 -2.54 -0.25
N LYS A 108 4.42 -2.08 -0.23
CA LYS A 108 5.20 -1.78 -1.43
C LYS A 108 6.61 -2.32 -1.27
N CYS A 109 7.13 -2.84 -2.37
CA CYS A 109 8.55 -3.10 -2.48
C CYS A 109 9.27 -1.81 -2.87
N VAL A 110 10.38 -1.51 -2.21
CA VAL A 110 11.29 -0.43 -2.61
C VAL A 110 12.68 -0.97 -2.89
N ASP A 111 13.40 -0.34 -3.81
CA ASP A 111 14.81 -0.65 -4.05
C ASP A 111 15.70 -0.14 -2.90
N SER A 112 16.99 -0.48 -2.96
CA SER A 112 17.99 -0.04 -1.97
C SER A 112 18.23 1.49 -1.92
N TYR A 113 17.67 2.23 -2.88
CA TYR A 113 17.68 3.69 -2.93
C TYR A 113 16.34 4.31 -2.47
N GLY A 114 15.36 3.50 -2.09
CA GLY A 114 14.04 3.92 -1.64
C GLY A 114 13.03 4.21 -2.76
N ASN A 115 13.34 3.89 -4.01
CA ASN A 115 12.40 4.04 -5.13
C ASN A 115 11.42 2.86 -5.15
N PRO A 116 10.15 3.07 -5.55
CA PRO A 116 9.19 1.98 -5.67
C PRO A 116 9.63 0.97 -6.74
N ASP A 117 9.46 -0.32 -6.47
CA ASP A 117 9.66 -1.38 -7.45
C ASP A 117 8.70 -1.20 -8.63
N GLN A 118 9.22 -1.39 -9.84
CA GLN A 118 8.47 -1.20 -11.08
C GLN A 118 8.61 -2.45 -11.95
N ASP A 119 7.69 -2.60 -12.88
CA ASP A 119 7.86 -3.60 -13.93
C ASP A 119 9.00 -3.17 -14.86
N TYR A 120 9.84 -4.12 -15.28
CA TYR A 120 10.90 -3.86 -16.23
C TYR A 120 11.13 -5.07 -17.14
N CYS A 121 11.67 -4.80 -18.33
CA CYS A 121 12.10 -5.84 -19.26
C CYS A 121 13.59 -6.14 -19.05
N LEU A 122 13.95 -7.42 -19.07
CA LEU A 122 15.32 -7.87 -19.25
C LEU A 122 15.56 -8.12 -20.74
N ASP A 123 16.70 -7.68 -21.24
CA ASP A 123 17.17 -8.01 -22.57
C ASP A 123 17.54 -9.52 -22.68
N PRO A 124 17.77 -10.05 -23.89
CA PRO A 124 18.14 -11.46 -24.08
C PRO A 124 19.44 -11.88 -23.38
N GLU A 125 20.25 -10.92 -22.92
CA GLU A 125 21.49 -11.14 -22.17
C GLU A 125 21.25 -11.18 -20.65
N GLY A 126 20.00 -11.00 -20.21
CA GLY A 126 19.58 -11.01 -18.82
C GLY A 126 19.86 -9.70 -18.08
N LYS A 127 20.14 -8.60 -18.79
CA LYS A 127 20.35 -7.27 -18.20
C LYS A 127 19.11 -6.39 -18.36
N PRO A 128 18.89 -5.39 -17.50
CA PRO A 128 17.79 -4.45 -17.68
C PRO A 128 17.83 -3.78 -19.06
N GLU A 129 16.71 -3.82 -19.78
CA GLU A 129 16.60 -3.18 -21.08
C GLU A 129 16.75 -1.66 -20.90
N VAL A 130 17.62 -1.08 -21.72
CA VAL A 130 17.86 0.36 -21.78
C VAL A 130 17.55 0.87 -23.16
N ASP A 131 17.19 2.15 -23.26
CA ASP A 131 16.97 2.80 -24.56
C ASP A 131 18.22 2.70 -25.43
N PHE A 132 18.03 2.51 -26.73
CA PHE A 132 19.14 2.34 -27.66
C PHE A 132 18.87 2.97 -29.03
N CYS A 133 19.97 3.21 -29.75
CA CYS A 133 19.94 3.73 -31.11
C CYS A 133 20.17 2.59 -32.11
N VAL A 134 19.49 2.66 -33.25
CA VAL A 134 19.58 1.68 -34.34
C VAL A 134 19.97 2.40 -35.62
N ASP A 135 21.00 1.91 -36.31
CA ASP A 135 21.41 2.44 -37.60
C ASP A 135 20.45 2.05 -38.74
N ASN A 136 20.73 2.53 -39.95
CA ASN A 136 19.88 2.24 -41.13
C ASN A 136 19.92 0.77 -41.58
N GLU A 137 20.86 -0.01 -41.05
CA GLU A 137 21.04 -1.44 -41.35
C GLU A 137 20.33 -2.32 -40.30
N GLY A 138 19.80 -1.73 -39.23
CA GLY A 138 19.13 -2.43 -38.15
C GLY A 138 20.06 -2.84 -37.00
N ASN A 139 21.32 -2.38 -36.99
CA ASN A 139 22.27 -2.72 -35.93
C ASN A 139 22.14 -1.76 -34.75
N ARG A 140 22.22 -2.33 -33.53
CA ARG A 140 22.28 -1.54 -32.30
C ARG A 140 23.62 -0.82 -32.21
N ILE A 141 23.58 0.51 -32.11
CA ILE A 141 24.75 1.38 -32.04
C ILE A 141 24.71 2.29 -30.82
N GLY A 142 25.89 2.76 -30.42
CA GLY A 142 26.01 3.74 -29.33
C GLY A 142 25.67 3.17 -27.95
N ALA A 143 25.76 1.86 -27.75
CA ALA A 143 25.85 1.29 -26.41
C ALA A 143 27.15 1.78 -25.74
N ALA A 144 27.10 2.01 -24.42
CA ALA A 144 28.28 2.41 -23.68
C ALA A 144 29.34 1.30 -23.72
N ASN A 145 30.59 1.66 -24.01
CA ASN A 145 31.68 0.70 -24.07
C ASN A 145 33.02 1.29 -23.59
N CYS A 146 33.92 0.39 -23.21
CA CYS A 146 35.29 0.75 -22.91
C CYS A 146 36.17 0.62 -24.16
N GLN A 147 36.84 1.70 -24.55
CA GLN A 147 37.78 1.68 -25.66
C GLN A 147 39.21 1.46 -25.17
N GLY A 148 39.89 0.46 -25.74
CA GLY A 148 41.30 0.18 -25.47
C GLY A 148 41.59 -0.65 -24.21
N ALA A 149 40.54 -1.15 -23.53
CA ALA A 149 40.64 -2.08 -22.42
C ALA A 149 39.29 -2.80 -22.20
N ASP A 150 39.29 -3.83 -21.37
CA ASP A 150 38.06 -4.49 -20.90
C ASP A 150 37.44 -3.70 -19.74
N GLY A 151 36.12 -3.53 -19.77
CA GLY A 151 35.38 -2.85 -18.70
C GLY A 151 33.93 -2.63 -19.07
N ASP A 152 33.04 -3.18 -18.25
CA ASP A 152 31.58 -3.08 -18.31
C ASP A 152 31.03 -1.85 -17.55
N THR A 153 31.86 -1.19 -16.75
CA THR A 153 31.52 0.07 -16.06
C THR A 153 32.58 1.14 -16.30
N PRO A 154 32.24 2.45 -16.16
CA PRO A 154 33.20 3.53 -16.27
C PRO A 154 34.40 3.38 -15.34
N GLU A 155 34.17 2.90 -14.12
CA GLU A 155 35.19 2.73 -13.08
C GLU A 155 36.14 1.60 -13.43
N LYS A 156 35.63 0.44 -13.85
CA LYS A 156 36.44 -0.70 -14.29
C LYS A 156 37.24 -0.34 -15.54
N CYS A 157 36.62 0.33 -16.51
CA CYS A 157 37.28 0.78 -17.72
C CYS A 157 38.45 1.71 -17.39
N LYS A 158 38.24 2.68 -16.50
CA LYS A 158 39.29 3.60 -16.04
C LYS A 158 40.39 2.90 -15.26
N ALA A 159 40.05 1.93 -14.40
CA ALA A 159 41.02 1.13 -13.66
C ALA A 159 41.93 0.32 -14.61
N ASN A 160 41.36 -0.19 -15.70
CA ASN A 160 42.07 -0.92 -16.75
C ASN A 160 42.73 0.00 -17.81
N ARG A 161 42.82 1.31 -17.54
CA ARG A 161 43.43 2.33 -18.42
C ARG A 161 42.74 2.49 -19.78
N GLY A 162 41.49 2.07 -19.90
CA GLY A 162 40.65 2.33 -21.06
C GLY A 162 39.98 3.71 -21.00
N LYS A 163 39.44 4.14 -22.14
CA LYS A 163 38.62 5.35 -22.27
C LYS A 163 37.16 4.94 -22.33
N TRP A 164 36.36 5.39 -21.36
CA TRP A 164 34.92 5.14 -21.35
C TRP A 164 34.22 5.99 -22.40
N ILE A 165 33.43 5.35 -23.26
CA ILE A 165 32.53 6.01 -24.21
C ILE A 165 31.11 5.81 -23.66
N PRO A 166 30.40 6.88 -23.27
CA PRO A 166 29.03 6.78 -22.78
C PRO A 166 28.08 6.39 -23.92
N SER A 167 26.89 5.94 -23.56
CA SER A 167 25.85 5.66 -24.54
C SER A 167 25.45 6.93 -25.29
N ILE A 168 25.06 6.75 -26.55
CA ILE A 168 24.54 7.85 -27.37
C ILE A 168 23.19 8.31 -26.81
N LEU A 169 22.98 9.62 -26.75
CA LEU A 169 21.71 10.21 -26.34
C LEU A 169 20.73 10.22 -27.52
N GLN A 170 19.42 10.20 -27.24
CA GLN A 170 18.36 10.26 -28.25
C GLN A 170 18.59 11.38 -29.28
N ALA A 171 18.83 12.61 -28.83
CA ALA A 171 19.05 13.75 -29.71
C ALA A 171 20.26 13.56 -30.66
N GLN A 172 21.31 12.85 -30.21
CA GLN A 172 22.47 12.57 -31.05
C GLN A 172 22.20 11.43 -32.05
N CYS A 173 21.39 10.43 -31.66
CA CYS A 173 20.93 9.37 -32.54
C CYS A 173 20.11 9.96 -33.70
N GLU A 174 19.10 10.76 -33.36
CA GLU A 174 18.19 11.40 -34.33
C GLU A 174 18.94 12.40 -35.23
N ALA A 175 19.88 13.18 -34.68
CA ALA A 175 20.69 14.11 -35.46
C ALA A 175 21.58 13.42 -36.52
N ARG A 176 21.93 12.14 -36.32
CA ARG A 176 22.67 11.32 -37.28
C ARG A 176 21.76 10.63 -38.31
N GLY A 177 20.45 10.83 -38.21
CA GLY A 177 19.45 10.19 -39.08
C GLY A 177 19.15 8.74 -38.70
N TYR A 178 19.49 8.33 -37.47
CA TYR A 178 19.25 6.97 -36.96
C TYR A 178 17.95 6.90 -36.15
N ALA A 179 17.43 5.68 -35.98
CA ALA A 179 16.18 5.44 -35.26
C ALA A 179 16.43 5.22 -33.77
N TRP A 180 15.72 5.96 -32.92
CA TRP A 180 15.74 5.74 -31.48
C TRP A 180 14.67 4.72 -31.07
N VAL A 181 15.07 3.73 -30.27
CA VAL A 181 14.18 2.69 -29.74
C VAL A 181 14.14 2.82 -28.23
N ASN A 182 12.98 3.22 -27.72
CA ASN A 182 12.71 3.25 -26.28
C ASN A 182 12.65 1.82 -25.73
N LYS A 183 13.08 1.64 -24.48
CA LYS A 183 12.88 0.40 -23.72
C LYS A 183 11.41 0.01 -23.67
N SER A 184 11.15 -1.28 -23.52
CA SER A 184 9.79 -1.80 -23.47
C SER A 184 9.09 -1.28 -22.21
N GLY A 185 7.96 -0.59 -22.40
CA GLY A 185 7.11 -0.12 -21.31
C GLY A 185 6.06 -1.13 -20.85
N ASP A 186 5.96 -2.26 -21.57
CA ASP A 186 4.92 -3.26 -21.38
C ASP A 186 5.43 -4.67 -21.74
N LEU A 187 4.69 -5.67 -21.24
CA LEU A 187 4.96 -7.09 -21.44
C LEU A 187 4.98 -7.49 -22.92
N GLU A 188 4.06 -6.99 -23.73
CA GLU A 188 3.92 -7.39 -25.13
C GLU A 188 5.14 -6.94 -25.94
N THR A 189 5.52 -5.67 -25.79
CA THR A 189 6.72 -5.13 -26.42
C THR A 189 7.97 -5.87 -25.96
N CYS A 190 8.10 -6.14 -24.66
CA CYS A 190 9.25 -6.87 -24.09
C CYS A 190 9.42 -8.26 -24.70
N VAL A 191 8.34 -9.05 -24.71
CA VAL A 191 8.36 -10.43 -25.24
C VAL A 191 8.57 -10.43 -26.76
N SER A 192 7.97 -9.47 -27.49
CA SER A 192 8.16 -9.36 -28.95
C SER A 192 9.62 -9.10 -29.34
N ARG A 193 10.40 -8.48 -28.46
CA ARG A 193 11.84 -8.20 -28.62
C ARG A 193 12.73 -9.33 -28.10
N GLY A 194 12.14 -10.44 -27.65
CA GLY A 194 12.86 -11.60 -27.10
C GLY A 194 13.37 -11.40 -25.68
N GLY A 195 12.89 -10.37 -24.97
CA GLY A 195 13.22 -10.13 -23.57
C GLY A 195 12.38 -10.93 -22.58
N GLU A 196 12.78 -10.90 -21.31
CA GLU A 196 12.03 -11.49 -20.20
C GLU A 196 11.41 -10.37 -19.35
N TRP A 197 10.08 -10.37 -19.22
CA TRP A 197 9.39 -9.38 -18.38
C TRP A 197 9.49 -9.75 -16.90
N ARG A 198 10.00 -8.81 -16.11
CA ARG A 198 10.03 -8.90 -14.65
C ARG A 198 8.97 -7.98 -14.09
N SER A 199 7.88 -8.59 -13.61
CA SER A 199 6.83 -7.87 -12.91
C SER A 199 7.29 -7.39 -11.54
N ARG A 200 6.69 -6.30 -11.06
CA ARG A 200 6.83 -5.78 -9.70
C ARG A 200 6.52 -6.87 -8.67
N ALA A 201 7.24 -6.85 -7.56
CA ALA A 201 7.02 -7.74 -6.45
C ALA A 201 5.66 -7.45 -5.83
N LYS A 202 4.85 -8.49 -5.67
CA LYS A 202 3.54 -8.45 -5.01
C LYS A 202 3.58 -8.98 -3.58
N ASP A 203 4.71 -9.54 -3.19
CA ASP A 203 4.92 -10.15 -1.89
C ASP A 203 6.35 -9.90 -1.41
N GLN A 204 6.54 -10.09 -0.11
CA GLN A 204 7.82 -9.88 0.56
C GLN A 204 8.93 -10.77 -0.01
N ILE A 205 8.65 -12.03 -0.30
CA ILE A 205 9.65 -12.98 -0.79
C ILE A 205 10.16 -12.53 -2.17
N SER A 206 9.24 -12.18 -3.07
CA SER A 206 9.55 -11.65 -4.38
C SER A 206 10.34 -10.34 -4.29
N CYS A 207 10.01 -9.46 -3.32
CA CYS A 207 10.72 -8.20 -3.10
C CYS A 207 12.16 -8.42 -2.63
N GLU A 208 12.33 -9.23 -1.59
CA GLU A 208 13.65 -9.56 -1.03
C GLU A 208 14.51 -10.32 -2.04
N SER A 209 13.91 -11.16 -2.89
CA SER A 209 14.63 -11.86 -3.97
C SER A 209 15.22 -10.91 -5.02
N LYS A 210 14.62 -9.72 -5.19
CA LYS A 210 15.14 -8.64 -6.03
C LYS A 210 16.13 -7.73 -5.29
N GLY A 211 16.39 -7.99 -4.00
CA GLY A 211 17.22 -7.14 -3.15
C GLY A 211 16.54 -5.85 -2.72
N GLY A 212 15.20 -5.80 -2.78
CA GLY A 212 14.40 -4.69 -2.28
C GLY A 212 13.92 -4.92 -0.84
N ASP A 213 13.48 -3.84 -0.21
CA ASP A 213 12.89 -3.86 1.12
C ASP A 213 11.36 -3.83 1.04
N TRP A 214 10.70 -4.75 1.73
CA TRP A 214 9.24 -4.81 1.81
C TRP A 214 8.73 -3.87 2.90
N ILE A 215 8.02 -2.81 2.50
CA ILE A 215 7.48 -1.81 3.40
C ILE A 215 5.97 -1.95 3.46
N VAL A 216 5.45 -2.38 4.61
CA VAL A 216 4.03 -2.29 4.92
C VAL A 216 3.72 -0.83 5.21
N ASP A 217 2.90 -0.21 4.36
CA ASP A 217 2.46 1.16 4.54
C ASP A 217 1.35 1.19 5.58
N GLU A 218 1.74 1.21 6.85
CA GLU A 218 0.78 1.33 7.94
C GLU A 218 0.03 2.68 7.90
N ASP A 219 0.60 3.72 7.29
CA ASP A 219 0.07 5.08 7.27
C ASP A 219 -0.52 5.47 5.90
N ALA A 220 -0.94 4.49 5.08
CA ALA A 220 -1.42 4.68 3.70
C ALA A 220 -2.53 5.75 3.53
N LEU A 221 -3.21 6.09 4.63
CA LEU A 221 -4.34 7.01 4.72
C LEU A 221 -4.06 8.32 5.48
N ARG A 222 -2.82 8.57 5.94
CA ARG A 222 -2.51 9.74 6.80
C ARG A 222 -2.51 11.08 6.08
N SER A 223 -2.57 11.07 4.74
CA SER A 223 -2.48 12.27 3.89
C SER A 223 -3.83 12.93 3.56
N THR A 224 -4.98 12.32 3.86
CA THR A 224 -6.30 12.87 3.49
C THR A 224 -7.06 13.59 4.60
N LEU A 225 -6.52 13.63 5.83
CA LEU A 225 -7.09 14.40 6.95
C LEU A 225 -6.10 15.45 7.49
N SER A 226 -5.54 16.29 6.62
CA SER A 226 -5.10 17.61 7.10
C SER A 226 -6.34 18.47 7.31
N PRO A 227 -6.61 19.00 8.52
CA PRO A 227 -7.64 20.00 8.67
C PRO A 227 -7.25 21.17 7.77
N ALA A 228 -8.19 21.60 6.92
CA ALA A 228 -8.01 22.75 6.05
C ALA A 228 -7.52 23.95 6.88
N LYS A 229 -6.21 24.23 6.81
CA LYS A 229 -5.64 25.50 7.26
C LYS A 229 -6.15 26.57 6.29
N GLY A 230 -7.10 27.38 6.76
CA GLY A 230 -7.43 28.65 6.11
C GLY A 230 -8.91 28.94 5.96
N GLN A 231 -9.62 29.09 7.07
CA GLN A 231 -10.70 30.09 7.19
C GLN A 231 -10.71 30.64 8.62
N GLU A 232 -9.67 31.39 8.96
CA GLU A 232 -9.76 32.41 10.01
C GLU A 232 -10.18 33.72 9.35
N GLU A 233 -11.05 34.45 10.04
CA GLU A 233 -11.45 35.84 9.82
C GLU A 233 -12.36 36.16 8.61
N ARG A 234 -13.67 36.08 8.86
CA ARG A 234 -14.58 37.10 8.31
C ARG A 234 -15.49 37.64 9.40
N GLY A 235 -15.02 38.74 10.00
CA GLY A 235 -15.83 39.90 10.34
C GLY A 235 -16.93 39.70 11.37
N SER A 236 -16.56 39.91 12.63
CA SER A 236 -17.43 40.54 13.61
C SER A 236 -17.95 41.89 13.10
N GLU A 237 -19.26 42.04 12.90
CA GLU A 237 -19.94 43.34 12.94
C GLU A 237 -21.34 43.20 13.58
N PRO A 238 -21.74 44.13 14.46
CA PRO A 238 -22.77 43.87 15.47
C PRO A 238 -24.19 44.10 14.97
N ALA A 239 -25.11 43.48 15.69
CA ALA A 239 -26.55 43.61 15.55
C ALA A 239 -27.02 45.08 15.49
N GLN A 240 -27.66 45.48 14.38
CA GLN A 240 -28.58 46.60 14.38
C GLN A 240 -29.74 46.45 13.39
N ARG A 241 -30.91 46.83 13.92
CA ARG A 241 -32.20 47.16 13.26
C ARG A 241 -33.14 46.01 12.88
N ARG A 242 -33.99 45.70 13.87
CA ARG A 242 -35.41 45.36 13.69
C ARG A 242 -36.03 46.23 12.58
N ARG A 243 -36.63 45.60 11.57
CA ARG A 243 -37.72 46.18 10.77
C ARG A 243 -38.92 45.24 10.84
N ALA A 244 -40.08 45.88 10.88
CA ALA A 244 -41.36 45.36 11.32
C ALA A 244 -41.92 44.29 10.38
N ILE A 245 -42.68 43.39 11.00
CA ILE A 245 -43.59 42.42 10.40
C ILE A 245 -44.72 43.20 9.72
N PRO A 246 -45.06 42.98 8.44
CA PRO A 246 -46.35 43.38 7.91
C PRO A 246 -47.39 42.29 8.25
N GLN A 247 -48.49 42.67 8.90
CA GLN A 247 -49.63 41.77 9.06
C GLN A 247 -50.36 41.56 7.73
N PRO A 248 -50.91 40.36 7.47
CA PRO A 248 -51.80 40.14 6.36
C PRO A 248 -53.24 40.56 6.73
N GLN A 249 -53.81 41.39 5.85
CA GLN A 249 -55.23 41.73 5.59
C GLN A 249 -56.20 41.87 6.77
#